data_AF-A0A9D1LEU2-F1
#
_entry.id   AF-A0A9D1LEU2-F1
#
_cell.length_a   1.000
_cell.length_b   1.000
_cell.length_c   1.000
_cell.angle_alpha   90.00
_cell.angle_beta   90.00
_cell.angle_gamma   90.00
#
_symmetry.space_group_name_H-M   'P 1'
#
loop_
_entity.id
_entity.type
_entity.pdbx_description
1 polymer ?
#
loop_
_entity_poly.entity_id
_entity_poly.type
_entity_poly.pdbx_seq_one_letter_code
_entity_poly.pdbx_strand_id
1 'polypeptide(L)'
;DLTVLDAALAVDVSGLTISEQAIVDTQTKAIEDALAALELKDADYTAYNAVVEKANALDRSLYADTTELDRLLGEDISGLTILEQDIVDTQTRAIEDALNSLVFKPADYTEYNKAVEQAKALDRSLYEDLTVLDETLAVDMSGKNITEQAEVDAQTQAILTAIENLVEKPVTEPETPEEPSQPVSEAPSETETTTQSDAKPSTDVKSPQTGANTSSVFGLSFICICSAVVLVFTSRKRKQ
;
A
#
# COMPACT_ATOMS: atom_id res chain seq x y z
N ASP A 1 6.53 -9.87 47.93
CA ASP A 1 7.53 -9.99 49.01
C ASP A 1 7.23 -11.30 49.74
N LEU A 2 8.23 -12.15 49.97
CA LEU A 2 8.04 -13.46 50.63
C LEU A 2 8.47 -13.46 52.10
N THR A 3 9.03 -12.34 52.60
CA THR A 3 9.66 -12.26 53.92
C THR A 3 8.73 -12.65 55.07
N VAL A 4 7.44 -12.30 55.00
CA VAL A 4 6.44 -12.65 56.02
C VAL A 4 6.12 -14.14 56.00
N LEU A 5 6.02 -14.74 54.80
CA LEU A 5 5.80 -16.18 54.66
C LEU A 5 7.03 -16.98 55.10
N ASP A 6 8.23 -16.52 54.75
CA ASP A 6 9.49 -17.12 55.19
C ASP A 6 9.62 -17.07 56.72
N ALA A 7 9.26 -15.95 57.35
CA ALA A 7 9.26 -15.80 58.80
C ALA A 7 8.23 -16.71 59.48
N ALA A 8 7.04 -16.86 58.91
CA ALA A 8 6.03 -17.78 59.41
C ALA A 8 6.49 -19.25 59.29
N LEU A 9 7.11 -19.64 58.17
CA LEU A 9 7.59 -21.00 57.96
C LEU A 9 8.83 -21.36 58.81
N ALA A 10 9.57 -20.38 59.32
CA ALA A 10 10.77 -20.60 60.13
C ALA A 10 10.48 -21.05 61.57
N VAL A 11 9.23 -20.97 62.04
CA VAL A 11 8.86 -21.36 63.41
C VAL A 11 8.72 -22.88 63.51
N ASP A 12 9.60 -23.51 64.29
CA ASP A 12 9.51 -24.93 64.60
C ASP A 12 8.42 -25.18 65.66
N VAL A 13 7.41 -25.96 65.27
CA VAL A 13 6.32 -26.40 66.14
C VAL A 13 6.42 -27.91 66.46
N SER A 14 7.53 -28.54 66.07
CA SER A 14 7.76 -29.96 66.36
C SER A 14 8.05 -30.19 67.84
N GLY A 15 7.64 -31.35 68.36
CA GLY A 15 7.84 -31.71 69.77
C GLY A 15 6.90 -31.04 70.77
N LEU A 16 6.00 -30.16 70.32
CA LEU A 16 4.96 -29.57 71.16
C LEU A 16 3.94 -30.62 71.64
N THR A 17 3.46 -30.40 72.85
CA THR A 17 2.46 -31.25 73.52
C THR A 17 1.04 -30.72 73.29
N ILE A 18 0.02 -31.51 73.63
CA ILE A 18 -1.38 -31.08 73.49
C ILE A 18 -1.74 -29.84 74.32
N SER A 19 -1.04 -29.60 75.43
CA SER A 19 -1.19 -28.38 76.23
C SER A 19 -0.66 -27.12 75.53
N GLU A 20 0.17 -27.27 74.50
CA GLU A 20 0.80 -26.19 73.72
C GLU A 20 0.14 -25.99 72.35
N GLN A 21 -1.01 -26.65 72.12
CA GLN A 21 -1.73 -26.60 70.85
C GLN A 21 -2.00 -25.15 70.36
N ALA A 22 -2.22 -24.21 71.29
CA ALA A 22 -2.41 -22.80 70.95
C ALA A 22 -1.24 -22.19 70.15
N ILE A 23 0.00 -22.68 70.32
CA ILE A 23 1.17 -22.24 69.56
C ILE A 23 1.07 -22.74 68.11
N VAL A 24 0.70 -24.01 67.92
CA VAL A 24 0.48 -24.61 66.60
C VAL A 24 -0.65 -23.88 65.85
N ASP A 25 -1.75 -23.59 66.55
CA ASP A 25 -2.90 -22.88 65.96
C ASP A 25 -2.53 -21.46 65.56
N THR A 26 -1.76 -20.75 66.41
CA THR A 26 -1.24 -19.41 66.10
C THR A 26 -0.34 -19.44 64.88
N GLN A 27 0.55 -20.43 64.79
CA GLN A 27 1.47 -20.55 63.67
C GLN A 27 0.76 -20.91 62.36
N THR A 28 -0.25 -21.78 62.43
CA THR A 28 -1.12 -22.11 61.29
C THR A 28 -1.79 -20.84 60.77
N LYS A 29 -2.39 -20.06 61.67
CA LYS A 29 -3.00 -18.77 61.33
C LYS A 29 -2.00 -17.80 60.70
N ALA A 30 -0.77 -17.72 61.23
CA ALA A 30 0.26 -16.84 60.68
C ALA A 30 0.65 -17.24 59.24
N ILE A 31 0.70 -18.54 58.93
CA ILE A 31 0.95 -19.04 57.57
C ILE A 31 -0.23 -18.72 56.64
N GLU A 32 -1.47 -18.95 57.09
CA GLU A 32 -2.68 -18.61 56.33
C GLU A 32 -2.75 -17.11 56.00
N ASP A 33 -2.50 -16.25 56.99
CA ASP A 33 -2.50 -14.80 56.83
C ASP A 33 -1.35 -14.36 55.89
N ALA A 34 -0.16 -14.99 55.98
CA ALA A 34 0.97 -14.71 55.10
C ALA A 34 0.72 -15.14 53.64
N LEU A 35 0.06 -16.28 53.42
CA LEU A 35 -0.35 -16.75 52.09
C LEU A 35 -1.42 -15.84 51.48
N ALA A 36 -2.39 -15.41 52.29
CA ALA A 36 -3.44 -14.49 51.85
C ALA A 36 -2.89 -13.10 51.47
N ALA A 37 -1.75 -12.71 52.02
CA ALA A 37 -1.06 -11.44 51.72
C ALA A 37 -0.12 -11.52 50.51
N LEU A 38 0.03 -12.67 49.85
CA LEU A 38 0.87 -12.79 48.66
C LEU A 38 0.24 -12.06 47.48
N GLU A 39 0.94 -11.05 46.98
CA GLU A 39 0.61 -10.37 45.73
C GLU A 39 1.48 -10.92 44.60
N LEU A 40 0.85 -11.15 43.44
CA LEU A 40 1.57 -11.47 42.22
C LEU A 40 2.34 -10.24 41.75
N LYS A 41 3.49 -10.47 41.12
CA LYS A 41 4.20 -9.41 40.41
C LYS A 41 3.47 -9.11 39.11
N ASP A 42 3.58 -7.86 38.69
CA ASP A 42 3.17 -7.42 37.36
C ASP A 42 3.95 -8.19 36.28
N ALA A 43 3.34 -8.32 35.10
CA ALA A 43 4.03 -8.75 33.90
C ALA A 43 5.14 -7.75 33.51
N ASP A 44 6.13 -8.22 32.77
CA ASP A 44 7.18 -7.38 32.19
C ASP A 44 6.71 -6.77 30.87
N TYR A 45 6.45 -5.46 30.88
CA TYR A 45 6.04 -4.68 29.71
C TYR A 45 7.21 -3.98 29.00
N THR A 46 8.46 -4.27 29.36
CA THR A 46 9.63 -3.54 28.81
C THR A 46 9.68 -3.62 27.29
N ALA A 47 9.51 -4.81 26.70
CA ALA A 47 9.50 -5.00 25.26
C ALA A 47 8.25 -4.40 24.60
N TYR A 48 7.08 -4.59 25.22
CA TYR A 48 5.80 -4.01 24.79
C TYR A 48 5.90 -2.48 24.65
N ASN A 49 6.40 -1.81 25.68
CA ASN A 49 6.53 -0.36 25.69
C ASN A 49 7.47 0.14 24.58
N ALA A 50 8.55 -0.59 24.31
CA ALA A 50 9.49 -0.25 23.24
C ALA A 50 8.86 -0.36 21.84
N VAL A 51 8.04 -1.37 21.56
CA VAL A 51 7.35 -1.49 20.26
C VAL A 51 6.21 -0.49 20.13
N VAL A 52 5.49 -0.18 21.21
CA VAL A 52 4.48 0.88 21.24
C VAL A 52 5.09 2.25 20.96
N GLU A 53 6.25 2.57 21.54
CA GLU A 53 6.96 3.82 21.27
C GLU A 53 7.35 3.94 19.79
N LYS A 54 7.95 2.89 19.21
CA LYS A 54 8.25 2.83 17.76
C LYS A 54 7.00 3.04 16.92
N ALA A 55 5.91 2.38 17.28
CA ALA A 55 4.66 2.51 16.58
C ALA A 55 4.11 3.93 16.67
N ASN A 56 4.16 4.59 17.82
CA ASN A 56 3.66 5.95 17.98
C ASN A 56 4.52 7.00 17.25
N ALA A 57 5.82 6.74 17.08
CA ALA A 57 6.73 7.63 16.35
C ALA A 57 6.60 7.58 14.82
N LEU A 58 5.89 6.58 14.29
CA LEU A 58 5.79 6.34 12.86
C LEU A 58 4.88 7.37 12.17
N ASP A 59 5.39 8.00 11.10
CA ASP A 59 4.60 8.89 10.25
C ASP A 59 3.58 8.09 9.42
N ARG A 60 2.33 8.07 9.91
CA ARG A 60 1.20 7.37 9.29
C ARG A 60 0.89 7.87 7.88
N SER A 61 1.24 9.11 7.55
CA SER A 61 0.89 9.71 6.27
C SER A 61 1.59 9.04 5.08
N LEU A 62 2.72 8.36 5.33
CA LEU A 62 3.53 7.70 4.31
C LEU A 62 3.02 6.30 3.93
N TYR A 63 2.17 5.68 4.75
CA TYR A 63 1.76 4.28 4.58
C TYR A 63 0.35 4.15 4.03
N ALA A 64 0.12 3.14 3.19
CA ALA A 64 -1.15 2.92 2.51
C ALA A 64 -2.26 2.53 3.48
N ASP A 65 -1.95 1.72 4.50
CA ASP A 65 -2.87 1.26 5.52
C ASP A 65 -2.14 1.03 6.84
N THR A 66 -2.67 1.57 7.93
CA THR A 66 -2.17 1.37 9.30
C THR A 66 -3.26 0.86 10.26
N THR A 67 -4.42 0.47 9.72
CA THR A 67 -5.61 0.15 10.50
C THR A 67 -5.35 -0.97 11.51
N GLU A 68 -4.62 -2.02 11.12
CA GLU A 68 -4.31 -3.14 12.02
C GLU A 68 -3.35 -2.72 13.13
N LEU A 69 -2.35 -1.89 12.83
CA LEU A 69 -1.45 -1.34 13.84
C LEU A 69 -2.22 -0.50 14.86
N ASP A 70 -3.11 0.37 14.38
CA ASP A 70 -3.92 1.23 15.25
C ASP A 70 -4.93 0.41 16.09
N ARG A 71 -5.47 -0.69 15.53
CA ARG A 71 -6.31 -1.64 16.25
C ARG A 71 -5.54 -2.32 17.40
N LEU A 72 -4.33 -2.81 17.13
CA LEU A 72 -3.47 -3.48 18.11
C LEU A 72 -3.02 -2.53 19.24
N LEU A 73 -2.70 -1.28 18.92
CA LEU A 73 -2.36 -0.26 19.92
C LEU A 73 -3.54 0.14 20.80
N GLY A 74 -4.77 -0.08 20.33
CA GLY A 74 -6.00 0.19 21.07
C GLY A 74 -6.43 -0.91 22.04
N GLU A 75 -5.75 -2.07 22.05
CA GLU A 75 -6.09 -3.15 22.98
C GLU A 75 -5.61 -2.83 24.41
N ASP A 76 -6.53 -2.92 25.38
CA ASP A 76 -6.20 -2.77 26.79
C ASP A 76 -5.70 -4.10 27.36
N ILE A 77 -4.40 -4.16 27.59
CA ILE A 77 -3.73 -5.29 28.24
C ILE A 77 -3.12 -4.87 29.58
N SER A 78 -3.64 -3.83 30.23
CA SER A 78 -3.10 -3.33 31.50
C SER A 78 -3.45 -4.24 32.70
N GLY A 79 -2.61 -4.20 33.74
CA GLY A 79 -2.86 -4.92 34.99
C GLY A 79 -2.59 -6.43 34.95
N LEU A 80 -1.92 -6.92 33.90
CA LEU A 80 -1.55 -8.34 33.81
C LEU A 80 -0.42 -8.65 34.78
N THR A 81 -0.46 -9.87 35.30
CA THR A 81 0.53 -10.41 36.22
C THR A 81 1.55 -11.27 35.50
N ILE A 82 2.61 -11.68 36.18
CA ILE A 82 3.63 -12.59 35.63
C ILE A 82 3.08 -13.94 35.15
N LEU A 83 1.88 -14.34 35.59
CA LEU A 83 1.21 -15.56 35.11
C LEU A 83 0.59 -15.39 33.71
N GLU A 84 0.41 -14.15 33.27
CA GLU A 84 -0.25 -13.74 32.03
C GLU A 84 0.76 -13.08 31.05
N GLN A 85 2.06 -13.30 31.28
CA GLN A 85 3.14 -12.74 30.45
C GLN A 85 2.98 -13.10 28.97
N ASP A 86 2.41 -14.26 28.67
CA ASP A 86 2.18 -14.72 27.30
C ASP A 86 1.22 -13.81 26.52
N ILE A 87 0.28 -13.14 27.21
CA ILE A 87 -0.60 -12.13 26.60
C ILE A 87 0.22 -10.89 26.20
N VAL A 88 1.07 -10.37 27.09
CA VAL A 88 1.95 -9.24 26.81
C VAL A 88 2.92 -9.55 25.67
N ASP A 89 3.53 -10.73 25.70
CA ASP A 89 4.49 -11.19 24.68
C ASP A 89 3.81 -11.41 23.32
N THR A 90 2.56 -11.86 23.32
CA THR A 90 1.77 -12.03 22.09
C THR A 90 1.42 -10.68 21.48
N GLN A 91 0.97 -9.72 22.30
CA GLN A 91 0.66 -8.37 21.81
C GLN A 91 1.90 -7.66 21.28
N THR A 92 3.02 -7.79 21.99
CA THR A 92 4.30 -7.22 21.58
C THR A 92 4.69 -7.71 20.18
N ARG A 93 4.61 -9.03 19.93
CA ARG A 93 4.89 -9.61 18.60
C ARG A 93 3.90 -9.14 17.55
N ALA A 94 2.61 -9.07 17.88
CA ALA A 94 1.60 -8.61 16.94
C ALA A 94 1.86 -7.17 16.47
N ILE A 95 2.20 -6.26 17.39
CA ILE A 95 2.56 -4.87 17.05
C ILE A 95 3.83 -4.83 16.18
N GLU A 96 4.85 -5.62 16.53
CA GLU A 96 6.09 -5.69 15.74
C GLU A 96 5.86 -6.24 14.33
N ASP A 97 5.06 -7.29 14.18
CA ASP A 97 4.68 -7.87 12.89
C ASP A 97 3.87 -6.88 12.05
N ALA A 98 2.93 -6.15 12.68
CA ALA A 98 2.16 -5.12 12.00
C ALA A 98 3.06 -3.99 11.48
N LEU A 99 4.02 -3.51 12.29
CA LEU A 99 5.00 -2.51 11.86
C LEU A 99 5.85 -2.98 10.68
N ASN A 100 6.32 -4.22 10.71
CA ASN A 100 7.15 -4.80 9.66
C ASN A 100 6.38 -5.08 8.36
N SER A 101 5.06 -5.16 8.43
CA SER A 101 4.18 -5.45 7.29
C SER A 101 3.63 -4.19 6.61
N LEU A 102 3.95 -3.00 7.11
CA LEU A 102 3.46 -1.75 6.54
C LEU A 102 4.02 -1.51 5.14
N VAL A 103 3.16 -1.00 4.26
CA VAL A 103 3.49 -0.72 2.86
C VAL A 103 3.37 0.78 2.61
N PHE A 104 4.40 1.38 2.02
CA PHE A 104 4.37 2.80 1.65
C PHE A 104 3.29 3.07 0.60
N LYS A 105 2.73 4.28 0.62
CA LYS A 105 1.88 4.78 -0.47
C LYS A 105 2.69 4.85 -1.77
N PRO A 106 2.05 4.64 -2.92
CA PRO A 106 2.70 4.92 -4.20
C PRO A 106 3.08 6.41 -4.29
N ALA A 107 4.11 6.71 -5.08
CA ALA A 107 4.36 8.08 -5.49
C ALA A 107 3.17 8.63 -6.30
N ASP A 108 3.01 9.95 -6.33
CA ASP A 108 2.06 10.63 -7.19
C ASP A 108 2.66 10.77 -8.60
N TYR A 109 2.09 10.03 -9.56
CA TYR A 109 2.48 10.06 -10.97
C TYR A 109 1.60 10.98 -11.83
N THR A 110 0.74 11.80 -11.22
CA THR A 110 -0.24 12.61 -11.97
C THR A 110 0.43 13.52 -12.99
N GLU A 111 1.46 14.27 -12.60
CA GLU A 111 2.18 15.17 -13.51
C GLU A 111 3.15 14.41 -14.43
N TYR A 112 3.79 13.35 -13.93
CA TYR A 112 4.62 12.46 -14.77
C TYR A 112 3.83 11.91 -15.95
N ASN A 113 2.64 11.37 -15.69
CA ASN A 113 1.79 10.79 -16.73
C ASN A 113 1.35 11.85 -17.75
N LYS A 114 1.01 13.06 -17.30
CA LYS A 114 0.69 14.17 -18.21
C LYS A 114 1.87 14.55 -19.10
N ALA A 115 3.08 14.64 -18.56
CA ALA A 115 4.28 14.96 -19.33
C ALA A 115 4.57 13.86 -20.39
N VAL A 116 4.44 12.58 -20.01
CA VAL A 116 4.56 11.45 -20.93
C VAL A 116 3.49 11.50 -22.03
N GLU A 117 2.25 11.83 -21.71
CA GLU A 117 1.17 11.99 -22.68
C GLU A 117 1.44 13.15 -23.65
N GLN A 118 1.91 14.29 -23.15
CA GLN A 118 2.31 15.43 -23.98
C GLN A 118 3.42 15.03 -24.97
N ALA A 119 4.46 14.34 -24.49
CA ALA A 119 5.54 13.85 -25.35
C ALA A 119 5.03 12.90 -26.45
N LYS A 120 4.08 12.02 -26.12
CA LYS A 120 3.45 11.09 -27.07
C LYS A 120 2.55 11.77 -28.10
N ALA A 121 1.99 12.93 -27.76
CA ALA A 121 1.10 13.69 -28.63
C ALA A 121 1.84 14.55 -29.68
N LEU A 122 3.17 14.70 -29.56
CA LEU A 122 3.97 15.46 -30.51
C LEU A 122 3.93 14.84 -31.91
N ASP A 123 3.74 15.68 -32.94
CA ASP A 123 4.06 15.29 -34.31
C ASP A 123 5.58 15.28 -34.48
N ARG A 124 6.16 14.10 -34.24
CA ARG A 124 7.59 13.85 -34.29
C ARG A 124 8.22 14.18 -35.64
N SER A 125 7.44 14.26 -36.72
CA SER A 125 7.97 14.60 -38.05
C SER A 125 8.40 16.07 -38.15
N LEU A 126 7.85 16.93 -37.29
CA LEU A 126 8.09 18.38 -37.31
C LEU A 126 9.39 18.80 -36.62
N TYR A 127 10.07 17.93 -35.86
CA TYR A 127 11.22 18.31 -35.04
C TYR A 127 12.55 17.77 -35.58
N GLU A 128 13.63 18.53 -35.41
CA GLU A 128 14.97 18.21 -35.93
C GLU A 128 15.63 17.05 -35.18
N ASP A 129 15.62 17.09 -33.85
CA ASP A 129 16.22 16.10 -32.96
C ASP A 129 15.30 15.81 -31.75
N LEU A 130 15.07 14.53 -31.47
CA LEU A 130 14.25 14.04 -30.36
C LEU A 130 15.05 13.17 -29.39
N THR A 131 16.37 13.05 -29.58
CA THR A 131 17.24 12.12 -28.84
C THR A 131 17.12 12.31 -27.33
N VAL A 132 17.17 13.56 -26.86
CA VAL A 132 17.04 13.89 -25.42
C VAL A 132 15.65 13.50 -24.87
N LEU A 133 14.59 13.71 -25.65
CA LEU A 133 13.23 13.33 -25.24
C LEU A 133 13.08 11.81 -25.18
N ASP A 134 13.63 11.09 -26.15
CA ASP A 134 13.56 9.63 -26.17
C ASP A 134 14.41 9.01 -25.05
N GLU A 135 15.60 9.55 -24.78
CA GLU A 135 16.46 9.13 -23.66
C GLU A 135 15.77 9.36 -22.30
N THR A 136 15.11 10.51 -22.11
CA THR A 136 14.37 10.77 -20.87
C THR A 136 13.14 9.86 -20.74
N LEU A 137 12.41 9.56 -21.81
CA LEU A 137 11.27 8.64 -21.75
C LEU A 137 11.68 7.17 -21.50
N ALA A 138 12.92 6.80 -21.79
CA ALA A 138 13.43 5.44 -21.59
C ALA A 138 13.74 5.10 -20.12
N VAL A 139 13.75 6.10 -19.22
CA VAL A 139 14.01 5.89 -17.79
C VAL A 139 12.85 5.13 -17.14
N ASP A 140 13.14 4.00 -16.50
CA ASP A 140 12.14 3.23 -15.75
C ASP A 140 11.83 3.90 -14.41
N MET A 141 10.60 4.39 -14.30
CA MET A 141 10.08 5.02 -13.10
C MET A 141 9.08 4.15 -12.37
N SER A 142 8.91 2.87 -12.74
CA SER A 142 7.88 2.01 -12.17
C SER A 142 8.16 1.66 -10.69
N GLY A 143 7.08 1.51 -9.92
CA GLY A 143 7.14 1.01 -8.54
C GLY A 143 7.65 1.99 -7.48
N LYS A 144 7.87 3.27 -7.81
CA LYS A 144 8.31 4.26 -6.82
C LYS A 144 7.21 4.55 -5.81
N ASN A 145 7.63 4.72 -4.57
CA ASN A 145 6.76 5.05 -3.46
C ASN A 145 6.91 6.53 -3.05
N ILE A 146 6.06 6.99 -2.14
CA ILE A 146 6.02 8.39 -1.69
C ILE A 146 7.36 8.93 -1.17
N THR A 147 8.26 8.08 -0.66
CA THR A 147 9.60 8.49 -0.21
C THR A 147 10.56 8.81 -1.36
N GLU A 148 10.23 8.37 -2.57
CA GLU A 148 10.98 8.57 -3.81
C GLU A 148 10.32 9.63 -4.72
N GLN A 149 9.35 10.40 -4.20
CA GLN A 149 8.58 11.38 -4.98
C GLN A 149 9.49 12.36 -5.74
N ALA A 150 10.57 12.81 -5.12
CA ALA A 150 11.52 13.73 -5.74
C ALA A 150 12.14 13.18 -7.03
N GLU A 151 12.29 11.85 -7.16
CA GLU A 151 12.77 11.22 -8.39
C GLU A 151 11.70 11.25 -9.49
N VAL A 152 10.43 11.00 -9.15
CA VAL A 152 9.29 11.13 -10.08
C VAL A 152 9.17 12.57 -10.56
N ASP A 153 9.28 13.54 -9.65
CA ASP A 153 9.21 14.96 -9.96
C ASP A 153 10.37 15.41 -10.85
N ALA A 154 11.60 14.98 -10.55
CA ALA A 154 12.78 15.30 -11.35
C ALA A 154 12.67 14.73 -12.77
N GLN A 155 12.19 13.50 -12.94
CA GLN A 155 11.99 12.91 -14.27
C GLN A 155 10.88 13.63 -15.04
N THR A 156 9.81 14.02 -14.35
CA THR A 156 8.73 14.83 -14.94
C THR A 156 9.28 16.14 -15.48
N GLN A 157 10.11 16.84 -14.70
CA GLN A 157 10.76 18.07 -15.12
C GLN A 157 11.69 17.84 -16.31
N ALA A 158 12.47 16.76 -16.32
CA ALA A 158 13.35 16.41 -17.43
C ALA A 158 12.58 16.22 -18.74
N ILE A 159 11.43 15.52 -18.71
CA ILE A 159 10.57 15.34 -19.88
C ILE A 159 10.02 16.70 -20.36
N LEU A 160 9.49 17.52 -19.45
CA LEU A 160 8.94 18.84 -19.81
C LEU A 160 10.01 19.75 -20.41
N THR A 161 11.20 19.80 -19.83
CA THR A 161 12.34 20.56 -20.37
C THR A 161 12.82 20.01 -21.72
N ALA A 162 12.79 18.70 -21.93
CA ALA A 162 13.12 18.11 -23.23
C ALA A 162 12.10 18.52 -24.30
N ILE A 163 10.80 18.56 -23.97
CA ILE A 163 9.73 19.05 -24.87
C ILE A 163 9.92 20.55 -25.17
N GLU A 164 10.18 21.37 -24.16
CA GLU A 164 10.34 22.83 -24.30
C GLU A 164 11.54 23.20 -25.19
N ASN A 165 12.61 22.40 -25.15
CA ASN A 165 13.83 22.64 -25.93
C ASN A 165 13.81 22.04 -27.34
N LEU A 166 12.69 21.45 -27.78
CA LEU A 166 12.59 20.91 -29.14
C LEU A 166 12.64 22.02 -30.19
N VAL A 167 13.38 21.77 -31.26
CA VAL A 167 13.52 22.69 -32.40
C VAL A 167 12.73 22.14 -33.58
N GLU A 168 11.75 22.91 -34.06
CA GLU A 168 11.00 22.57 -35.28
C GLU A 168 11.92 22.67 -36.51
N LYS A 169 11.73 21.75 -37.45
CA LYS A 169 12.38 21.78 -38.76
C LYS A 169 11.98 23.06 -39.49
N PRO A 170 12.88 23.62 -40.32
CA PRO A 170 12.53 24.74 -41.19
C PRO A 170 11.37 24.34 -42.11
N VAL A 171 10.30 25.14 -42.09
CA VAL A 171 9.20 25.00 -43.06
C VAL A 171 9.78 25.20 -44.46
N THR A 172 9.80 24.14 -45.25
CA THR A 172 10.14 24.24 -46.66
C THR A 172 8.95 24.91 -47.35
N GLU A 173 9.04 26.20 -47.62
CA GLU A 173 8.06 26.92 -48.42
C GLU A 173 7.95 26.21 -49.78
N PRO A 174 6.75 25.94 -50.31
CA PRO A 174 6.62 25.31 -51.61
C PRO A 174 7.31 26.21 -52.64
N GLU A 175 8.36 25.67 -53.28
CA GLU A 175 8.95 26.24 -54.49
C GLU A 175 7.82 26.70 -55.41
N THR A 176 7.66 28.03 -55.51
CA THR A 176 6.70 28.63 -56.41
C THR A 176 7.07 28.17 -57.81
N PRO A 177 6.17 27.51 -58.58
CA PRO A 177 6.51 27.06 -59.92
C PRO A 177 7.01 28.25 -60.75
N GLU A 178 8.24 28.17 -61.26
CA GLU A 178 8.78 29.18 -62.17
C GLU A 178 7.80 29.41 -63.33
N GLU A 179 7.39 30.67 -63.47
CA GLU A 179 6.47 31.19 -64.47
C GLU A 179 6.97 30.91 -65.89
N PRO A 180 6.23 30.14 -66.72
CA PRO A 180 6.52 30.08 -68.15
C PRO A 180 5.98 31.34 -68.82
N SER A 181 6.87 32.07 -69.46
CA SER A 181 6.60 33.28 -70.24
C SER A 181 5.47 33.08 -71.28
N GLN A 182 4.48 33.97 -71.28
CA GLN A 182 3.47 34.08 -72.35
C GLN A 182 4.10 34.59 -73.68
N PRO A 183 3.43 34.40 -74.85
CA PRO A 183 2.44 35.40 -75.29
C PRO A 183 1.16 34.86 -75.99
N VAL A 184 0.03 35.52 -75.66
CA VAL A 184 -1.10 36.03 -76.51
C VAL A 184 -1.73 35.13 -77.59
N SER A 185 -3.04 34.83 -77.49
CA SER A 185 -4.11 35.51 -78.28
C SER A 185 -5.53 34.91 -78.09
N GLU A 186 -6.47 35.85 -77.92
CA GLU A 186 -7.91 35.91 -78.31
C GLU A 186 -9.00 34.96 -77.77
N ALA A 187 -9.99 35.62 -77.16
CA ALA A 187 -11.36 35.22 -76.80
C ALA A 187 -12.29 35.28 -78.06
N PRO A 188 -13.64 35.05 -78.04
CA PRO A 188 -14.57 35.32 -76.92
C PRO A 188 -15.83 34.42 -76.75
N SER A 189 -16.49 34.63 -75.58
CA SER A 189 -17.96 34.56 -75.31
C SER A 189 -18.59 33.15 -75.24
N GLU A 190 -19.55 32.77 -74.37
CA GLU A 190 -20.69 33.41 -73.68
C GLU A 190 -20.98 32.67 -72.34
N THR A 191 -21.30 33.34 -71.22
CA THR A 191 -22.65 33.61 -70.65
C THR A 191 -23.47 32.36 -70.25
N GLU A 192 -23.62 32.06 -68.95
CA GLU A 192 -24.87 32.30 -68.19
C GLU A 192 -24.82 31.78 -66.74
N THR A 193 -25.53 32.53 -65.91
CA THR A 193 -25.75 32.43 -64.46
C THR A 193 -27.00 31.59 -64.17
N THR A 194 -27.08 30.90 -63.04
CA THR A 194 -28.11 31.13 -61.98
C THR A 194 -28.26 29.94 -61.00
N THR A 195 -28.23 30.33 -59.74
CA THR A 195 -28.43 29.68 -58.43
C THR A 195 -29.78 28.98 -58.22
N GLN A 196 -29.90 28.24 -57.09
CA GLN A 196 -31.06 28.15 -56.15
C GLN A 196 -31.55 26.69 -55.94
N SER A 197 -31.36 26.03 -54.79
CA SER A 197 -31.85 26.17 -53.39
C SER A 197 -32.96 25.15 -53.08
N ASP A 198 -32.70 24.40 -52.00
CA ASP A 198 -33.56 23.83 -50.95
C ASP A 198 -35.01 23.36 -51.24
N ALA A 199 -35.32 22.13 -50.79
CA ALA A 199 -36.46 21.84 -49.90
C ALA A 199 -36.52 20.36 -49.44
N LYS A 200 -36.58 20.15 -48.13
CA LYS A 200 -37.17 18.99 -47.42
C LYS A 200 -38.62 19.36 -47.05
N PRO A 201 -39.60 18.42 -46.88
CA PRO A 201 -39.86 17.82 -45.56
C PRO A 201 -40.44 16.38 -45.54
N SER A 202 -40.54 15.84 -44.33
CA SER A 202 -40.94 14.51 -43.81
C SER A 202 -42.36 13.97 -44.07
N THR A 203 -42.56 12.65 -43.88
CA THR A 203 -43.38 11.98 -42.80
C THR A 203 -43.29 10.43 -42.93
N ASP A 204 -42.87 9.68 -41.89
CA ASP A 204 -43.66 8.89 -40.89
C ASP A 204 -44.26 7.58 -41.50
N VAL A 205 -44.22 6.34 -40.96
CA VAL A 205 -44.49 5.80 -39.60
C VAL A 205 -43.96 4.34 -39.44
N LYS A 206 -43.57 3.98 -38.21
CA LYS A 206 -43.95 2.76 -37.42
C LYS A 206 -42.86 1.77 -36.96
N SER A 207 -42.58 1.81 -35.65
CA SER A 207 -41.95 0.76 -34.80
C SER A 207 -42.95 -0.37 -34.45
N PRO A 208 -42.50 -1.51 -33.84
CA PRO A 208 -42.38 -1.56 -32.38
C PRO A 208 -41.15 -2.31 -31.82
N GLN A 209 -40.99 -2.13 -30.50
CA GLN A 209 -39.95 -2.50 -29.55
C GLN A 209 -40.10 -3.94 -29.01
N THR A 210 -39.02 -4.58 -28.50
CA THR A 210 -38.83 -5.17 -27.14
C THR A 210 -37.63 -6.15 -27.10
N GLY A 211 -36.79 -6.08 -26.05
CA GLY A 211 -35.93 -7.20 -25.62
C GLY A 211 -34.63 -6.80 -24.91
N ALA A 212 -34.62 -6.87 -23.57
CA ALA A 212 -33.45 -6.70 -22.71
C ALA A 212 -33.02 -8.04 -22.08
N ASN A 213 -31.71 -8.30 -21.95
CA ASN A 213 -31.03 -9.05 -20.86
C ASN A 213 -29.55 -9.37 -21.21
N THR A 214 -28.57 -8.71 -20.57
CA THR A 214 -27.66 -9.19 -19.49
C THR A 214 -26.63 -10.28 -19.81
N SER A 215 -25.37 -9.93 -19.58
CA SER A 215 -24.26 -10.75 -19.05
C SER A 215 -23.73 -11.92 -19.86
N SER A 216 -22.57 -11.73 -20.51
CA SER A 216 -21.73 -12.82 -21.03
C SER A 216 -20.39 -12.84 -20.28
N VAL A 217 -20.34 -13.77 -19.32
CA VAL A 217 -19.12 -14.33 -18.72
C VAL A 217 -18.61 -15.41 -19.68
N PHE A 218 -17.39 -15.29 -20.18
CA PHE A 218 -16.72 -16.38 -20.89
C PHE A 218 -15.76 -17.12 -19.94
N GLY A 219 -16.09 -18.39 -19.68
CA GLY A 219 -15.23 -19.39 -19.03
C GLY A 219 -14.07 -19.83 -19.93
N LEU A 220 -12.93 -20.15 -19.33
CA LEU A 220 -12.48 -21.51 -18.93
C LEU A 220 -11.78 -22.28 -20.06
N SER A 221 -10.46 -22.51 -19.90
CA SER A 221 -9.86 -23.83 -20.21
C SER A 221 -8.47 -24.03 -19.56
N PHE A 222 -8.43 -25.03 -18.67
CA PHE A 222 -7.38 -26.05 -18.45
C PHE A 222 -5.90 -25.66 -18.30
N ILE A 223 -5.35 -25.85 -17.08
CA ILE A 223 -4.09 -26.62 -16.85
C ILE A 223 -4.21 -27.41 -15.54
N CYS A 224 -4.22 -28.75 -15.66
CA CYS A 224 -3.88 -29.70 -14.61
C CYS A 224 -2.37 -29.75 -14.42
N ILE A 225 -1.86 -30.07 -13.22
CA ILE A 225 -1.02 -31.25 -12.91
C ILE A 225 -0.25 -31.07 -11.56
N CYS A 226 -0.29 -32.16 -10.79
CA CYS A 226 0.63 -32.61 -9.73
C CYS A 226 0.57 -31.99 -8.31
N SER A 227 -0.20 -32.69 -7.49
CA SER A 227 0.04 -32.94 -6.07
C SER A 227 1.44 -33.53 -5.81
N ALA A 228 2.18 -32.98 -4.85
CA ALA A 228 3.32 -33.64 -4.22
C ALA A 228 3.22 -33.48 -2.70
N VAL A 229 3.12 -34.63 -2.05
CA VAL A 229 3.14 -34.86 -0.60
C VAL A 229 4.50 -34.47 -0.04
N VAL A 230 4.55 -33.71 1.07
CA VAL A 230 5.75 -33.60 1.90
C VAL A 230 5.42 -33.97 3.35
N LEU A 231 6.26 -34.86 3.85
CA LEU A 231 6.18 -35.68 5.05
C LEU A 231 6.25 -34.89 6.36
N VAL A 232 5.38 -35.26 7.30
CA VAL A 232 5.51 -34.96 8.72
C VAL A 232 6.67 -35.80 9.28
N PHE A 233 7.79 -35.15 9.60
CA PHE A 233 8.90 -35.78 10.32
C PHE A 233 8.70 -35.55 11.82
N THR A 234 8.31 -36.60 12.54
CA THR A 234 8.24 -36.60 14.00
C THR A 234 9.61 -36.94 14.58
N SER A 235 10.34 -35.95 15.09
CA SER A 235 11.56 -36.20 15.87
C SER A 235 11.21 -36.54 17.33
N ARG A 236 11.00 -37.84 17.61
CA ARG A 236 11.16 -38.40 18.96
C ARG A 236 12.65 -38.67 19.20
N LYS A 237 13.33 -37.88 20.03
CA LYS A 237 14.57 -38.30 20.67
C LYS A 237 14.28 -38.74 22.11
N ARG A 238 14.49 -40.04 22.35
CA ARG A 238 14.51 -40.67 23.67
C ARG A 238 15.84 -40.40 24.37
N LYS A 239 15.72 -40.32 25.70
CA LYS A 239 16.75 -40.36 26.73
C LYS A 239 17.81 -41.45 26.48
N GLN A 240 19.07 -41.09 26.70
CA GLN A 240 20.03 -41.88 27.48
C GLN A 240 20.68 -40.92 28.48
#